data_AF-A0AA39VW78-F1
#
_entry.id   AF-A0AA39VW78-F1
#
_cell.length_a   1.000
_cell.length_b   1.000
_cell.length_c   1.000
_cell.angle_alpha   90.00
_cell.angle_beta   90.00
_cell.angle_gamma   90.00
#
_symmetry.space_group_name_H-M   'P 1'
#
loop_
_entity.id
_entity.type
_entity.pdbx_description
1 polymer ?
#
loop_
_entity_poly.entity_id
_entity_poly.type
_entity_poly.pdbx_seq_one_letter_code
_entity_poly.pdbx_strand_id
1 'polypeptide(L)'
;MEKEVLELCEAARTAADAAASLDGGAEEIRCIQALNQLKELPITLQLLLSTQVGRRLRFLKNHPRNKIRAFASELLAKWRNRVIQEAENQDEKNKSLESKEPVEEAGETAMADNKKVRRRKVVESPPAKITKN
;
A
#
# COMPACT_ATOMS: atom_id res chain seq x y z
N MET A 1 7.67 12.54 -12.00
CA MET A 1 6.86 11.30 -12.04
C MET A 1 5.82 11.26 -10.92
N GLU A 2 6.18 11.41 -9.64
CA GLU A 2 5.20 11.46 -8.53
C GLU A 2 4.13 12.53 -8.70
N LYS A 3 4.54 13.77 -9.03
CA LYS A 3 3.62 14.88 -9.28
C LYS A 3 2.60 14.56 -10.38
N GLU A 4 3.08 14.03 -11.50
CA GLU A 4 2.23 13.64 -12.64
C GLU A 4 1.22 12.54 -12.27
N VAL A 5 1.64 11.54 -11.49
CA VAL A 5 0.73 10.49 -10.97
C VAL A 5 -0.33 11.09 -10.05
N LEU A 6 0.05 12.04 -9.19
CA LEU A 6 -0.89 12.74 -8.31
C LEU A 6 -1.87 13.59 -9.09
N GLU A 7 -1.40 14.36 -10.07
CA GLU A 7 -2.24 15.20 -10.94
C GLU A 7 -3.26 14.37 -11.73
N LEU A 8 -2.83 13.26 -12.34
CA LEU A 8 -3.73 12.34 -13.04
C LEU A 8 -4.75 11.70 -12.08
N CYS A 9 -4.33 11.34 -10.86
CA CYS A 9 -5.24 10.79 -9.85
C CYS A 9 -6.26 11.82 -9.36
N GLU A 10 -5.87 13.08 -9.19
CA GLU A 10 -6.78 14.16 -8.82
C GLU A 10 -7.74 14.49 -9.97
N ALA A 11 -7.25 14.57 -11.21
CA ALA A 11 -8.09 14.74 -12.38
C ALA A 11 -9.12 13.60 -12.51
N ALA A 12 -8.69 12.34 -12.34
CA ALA A 12 -9.58 11.20 -12.34
C ALA A 12 -10.62 11.26 -11.21
N ARG A 13 -10.23 11.72 -10.02
CA ARG A 13 -11.13 11.88 -8.86
C ARG A 13 -12.18 12.96 -9.11
N THR A 14 -11.77 14.13 -9.58
CA THR A 14 -12.66 15.25 -9.86
C THR A 14 -13.62 14.89 -10.98
N ALA A 15 -13.13 14.26 -12.05
CA ALA A 15 -13.98 13.76 -13.13
C ALA A 15 -14.94 12.66 -12.65
N ALA A 16 -14.51 11.77 -11.75
CA ALA A 16 -15.42 10.78 -11.16
C ALA A 16 -16.52 11.45 -10.34
N ASP A 17 -16.16 12.38 -9.45
CA ASP A 17 -17.14 13.11 -8.64
C ASP A 17 -18.17 13.84 -9.50
N ALA A 18 -17.72 14.52 -10.56
CA ALA A 18 -18.61 15.13 -11.54
C ALA A 18 -19.45 14.09 -12.30
N ALA A 19 -18.88 12.92 -12.61
CA ALA A 19 -19.57 11.80 -13.27
C ALA A 19 -20.64 11.12 -12.41
N ALA A 20 -20.64 11.34 -11.09
CA ALA A 20 -21.66 10.83 -10.17
C ALA A 20 -23.04 11.47 -10.41
N SER A 21 -23.07 12.65 -11.04
CA SER A 21 -24.31 13.30 -11.47
C SER A 21 -24.98 12.58 -12.64
N LEU A 22 -26.31 12.73 -12.78
CA LEU A 22 -27.12 12.03 -13.80
C LEU A 22 -26.64 12.30 -15.24
N ASP A 23 -26.20 13.52 -15.54
CA ASP A 23 -25.68 13.93 -16.86
C ASP A 23 -24.16 13.72 -17.04
N GLY A 24 -23.50 13.11 -16.06
CA GLY A 24 -22.04 12.98 -15.99
C GLY A 24 -21.36 12.04 -17.01
N GLY A 25 -21.98 11.77 -18.15
CA GLY A 25 -21.44 10.85 -19.18
C GLY A 25 -20.12 11.34 -19.80
N ALA A 26 -19.98 12.65 -20.04
CA ALA A 26 -18.72 13.22 -20.54
C ALA A 26 -17.59 13.09 -19.52
N GLU A 27 -17.90 13.31 -18.25
CA GLU A 27 -16.95 13.20 -17.14
C GLU A 27 -16.58 11.74 -16.85
N GLU A 28 -17.48 10.78 -17.10
CA GLU A 28 -17.15 9.35 -17.10
C GLU A 28 -16.02 9.04 -18.09
N ILE A 29 -16.10 9.57 -19.30
CA ILE A 29 -15.08 9.37 -20.34
C ILE A 29 -13.76 10.02 -19.91
N ARG A 30 -13.80 11.25 -19.38
CA ARG A 30 -12.60 11.95 -18.88
C ARG A 30 -11.94 11.22 -17.72
N CYS A 31 -12.73 10.69 -16.79
CA CYS A 31 -12.23 9.87 -15.69
C CYS A 31 -11.51 8.62 -16.22
N ILE A 32 -12.12 7.90 -17.16
CA ILE A 32 -11.51 6.71 -17.76
C ILE A 32 -10.22 7.07 -18.51
N GLN A 33 -10.19 8.18 -19.24
CA GLN A 33 -8.99 8.65 -19.93
C GLN A 33 -7.84 8.95 -18.96
N ALA A 34 -8.11 9.68 -17.87
CA ALA A 34 -7.11 9.96 -16.84
C ALA A 34 -6.59 8.66 -16.17
N LEU A 35 -7.49 7.71 -15.86
CA LEU A 35 -7.10 6.41 -15.33
C LEU A 35 -6.29 5.59 -16.33
N ASN A 36 -6.54 5.73 -17.63
CA ASN A 36 -5.79 5.04 -18.67
C ASN A 36 -4.38 5.62 -18.81
N GLN A 37 -4.21 6.95 -18.72
CA GLN A 37 -2.87 7.54 -18.65
C GLN A 37 -2.11 7.05 -17.41
N LEU A 38 -2.80 6.94 -16.27
CA LEU A 38 -2.20 6.40 -15.04
C LEU A 38 -1.76 4.93 -15.15
N LYS A 39 -2.38 4.17 -16.06
CA LYS A 39 -2.05 2.78 -16.36
C LYS A 39 -0.79 2.64 -17.22
N GLU A 40 -0.55 3.58 -18.12
CA GLU A 40 0.62 3.62 -19.01
C GLU A 40 1.90 3.93 -18.22
N LEU A 41 1.78 4.64 -17.10
CA LEU A 41 2.92 4.99 -16.25
C LEU A 41 3.50 3.75 -15.54
N PRO A 42 4.84 3.66 -15.44
CA PRO A 42 5.51 2.57 -14.73
C PRO A 42 5.38 2.77 -13.22
N ILE A 43 4.23 2.38 -12.68
CA ILE A 43 3.93 2.45 -11.23
C ILE A 43 4.76 1.39 -10.50
N THR A 44 5.73 1.82 -9.68
CA THR A 44 6.54 0.95 -8.79
C THR A 44 5.95 0.89 -7.38
N LEU A 45 6.40 -0.08 -6.55
CA LEU A 45 5.98 -0.16 -5.15
C LEU A 45 6.34 1.13 -4.39
N GLN A 46 7.56 1.64 -4.57
CA GLN A 46 7.99 2.91 -3.94
C GLN A 46 7.06 4.06 -4.32
N LEU A 47 6.68 4.17 -5.59
CA LEU A 47 5.80 5.23 -6.07
C LEU A 47 4.39 5.15 -5.45
N LEU A 48 3.86 3.93 -5.32
CA LEU A 48 2.58 3.67 -4.65
C LEU A 48 2.59 4.05 -3.16
N LEU A 49 3.69 3.77 -2.47
CA LEU A 49 3.87 4.08 -1.06
C LEU A 49 4.01 5.59 -0.83
N SER A 50 4.84 6.27 -1.62
CA SER A 50 5.07 7.72 -1.51
C SER A 50 3.82 8.54 -1.85
N THR A 51 3.12 8.20 -2.92
CA THR A 51 1.96 8.98 -3.41
C THR A 51 0.65 8.58 -2.73
N GLN A 52 0.58 7.39 -2.12
CA GLN A 52 -0.64 6.84 -1.50
C GLN A 52 -1.85 6.75 -2.45
N VAL A 53 -1.62 6.74 -3.76
CA VAL A 53 -2.68 6.74 -4.79
C VAL A 53 -3.54 5.48 -4.75
N GLY A 54 -3.00 4.34 -4.30
CA GLY A 54 -3.77 3.12 -4.09
C GLY A 54 -4.90 3.28 -3.06
N ARG A 55 -4.67 4.09 -2.02
CA ARG A 55 -5.71 4.42 -1.02
C ARG A 55 -6.73 5.39 -1.62
N ARG A 56 -6.26 6.39 -2.38
CA ARG A 56 -7.12 7.37 -3.05
C ARG A 56 -8.05 6.65 -4.03
N LEU A 57 -7.57 5.82 -4.94
CA LEU A 57 -8.42 5.16 -5.94
C LEU A 57 -9.40 4.13 -5.37
N ARG A 58 -9.31 3.77 -4.08
CA ARG A 58 -10.24 2.82 -3.44
C ARG A 58 -11.69 3.31 -3.49
N PHE A 59 -11.97 4.62 -3.44
CA PHE A 59 -13.35 5.11 -3.52
C PHE A 59 -13.97 4.92 -4.91
N LEU A 60 -13.17 4.95 -5.98
CA LEU A 60 -13.65 4.75 -7.36
C LEU A 60 -14.26 3.37 -7.58
N LYS A 61 -13.82 2.37 -6.80
CA LYS A 61 -14.42 1.04 -6.81
C LYS A 61 -15.87 1.02 -6.32
N ASN A 62 -16.36 2.06 -5.65
CA ASN A 62 -17.75 2.14 -5.18
C ASN A 62 -18.56 3.21 -5.92
N HIS A 63 -18.05 3.66 -7.06
CA HIS A 63 -18.70 4.69 -7.85
C HIS A 63 -20.04 4.22 -8.44
N PRO A 64 -21.09 5.07 -8.51
CA PRO A 64 -22.39 4.71 -9.11
C PRO A 64 -22.29 4.31 -10.59
N ARG A 65 -21.28 4.82 -11.30
CA ARG A 65 -20.99 4.44 -12.70
C ARG A 65 -20.23 3.12 -12.76
N ASN A 66 -20.86 2.09 -13.33
CA ASN A 66 -20.28 0.75 -13.47
C ASN A 66 -18.97 0.74 -14.26
N LYS A 67 -18.82 1.58 -15.29
CA LYS A 67 -17.58 1.63 -16.10
C LYS A 67 -16.39 2.13 -15.29
N ILE A 68 -16.57 3.20 -14.51
CA ILE A 68 -15.53 3.72 -13.61
C ILE A 68 -15.14 2.67 -12.58
N ARG A 69 -16.12 2.00 -11.97
CA ARG A 69 -15.89 0.91 -10.99
C ARG A 69 -15.07 -0.24 -11.60
N ALA A 70 -15.44 -0.70 -12.81
CA ALA A 70 -14.74 -1.78 -13.50
C ALA A 70 -13.30 -1.39 -13.83
N PHE A 71 -13.10 -0.20 -14.42
CA PHE A 71 -11.78 0.28 -14.82
C PHE A 71 -10.86 0.50 -13.61
N ALA A 72 -11.37 1.10 -12.54
CA ALA A 72 -10.61 1.30 -11.31
C ALA A 72 -10.20 -0.03 -10.65
N SER A 73 -11.06 -1.05 -10.72
CA SER A 73 -10.75 -2.38 -10.19
C SER A 73 -9.66 -3.08 -11.02
N GLU A 74 -9.72 -2.98 -12.35
CA GLU A 74 -8.68 -3.51 -13.25
C GLU A 74 -7.33 -2.82 -13.00
N LEU A 75 -7.32 -1.48 -12.90
CA LEU A 75 -6.12 -0.70 -12.65
C LEU A 75 -5.42 -1.12 -11.35
N LEU A 76 -6.18 -1.22 -10.25
CA LEU A 76 -5.64 -1.64 -8.96
C LEU A 76 -5.15 -3.10 -8.98
N ALA A 77 -5.80 -3.99 -9.73
CA ALA A 77 -5.34 -5.37 -9.90
C ALA A 77 -4.00 -5.43 -10.66
N LYS A 78 -3.85 -4.65 -11.73
CA LYS A 78 -2.60 -4.56 -12.50
C LYS A 78 -1.45 -4.04 -11.65
N TRP A 79 -1.68 -3.02 -10.84
CA TRP A 79 -0.68 -2.50 -9.92
C TRP A 79 -0.29 -3.51 -8.86
N ARG A 80 -1.26 -4.23 -8.28
CA ARG A 80 -0.97 -5.29 -7.32
C ARG A 80 -0.07 -6.37 -7.93
N ASN A 81 -0.37 -6.84 -9.12
CA ASN A 81 0.45 -7.85 -9.80
C ASN A 81 1.86 -7.35 -10.07
N ARG A 82 2.00 -6.10 -10.54
CA ARG A 82 3.31 -5.48 -10.76
C ARG A 82 4.13 -5.35 -9.47
N VAL A 83 3.49 -4.94 -8.38
CA VAL A 83 4.15 -4.84 -7.05
C VAL A 83 4.61 -6.20 -6.54
N ILE A 84 3.80 -7.25 -6.71
CA ILE A 84 4.17 -8.62 -6.32
C ILE A 84 5.37 -9.09 -7.15
N GLN A 85 5.32 -8.93 -8.46
CA GLN A 85 6.42 -9.27 -9.36
C GLN A 85 7.70 -8.49 -9.03
N GLU A 86 7.57 -7.19 -8.71
CA GLU A 86 8.71 -6.36 -8.31
C GLU A 86 9.34 -6.86 -6.99
N ALA A 87 8.53 -7.29 -6.03
CA ALA A 87 9.01 -7.86 -4.76
C ALA A 87 9.74 -9.20 -4.97
N GLU A 88 9.16 -10.12 -5.74
CA GLU A 88 9.77 -11.43 -6.04
C GLU A 88 11.13 -11.29 -6.75
N ASN A 89 11.28 -10.28 -7.62
CA ASN A 89 12.50 -10.05 -8.37
C ASN A 89 13.61 -9.35 -7.56
N GLN A 90 13.28 -8.76 -6.40
CA GLN A 90 14.27 -8.17 -5.48
C GLN A 90 14.92 -9.22 -4.57
N ASP A 91 14.19 -10.28 -4.20
CA ASP A 91 14.71 -11.38 -3.37
C ASP A 91 15.80 -12.20 -4.07
N GLU A 92 15.75 -12.35 -5.40
CA GLU A 92 16.78 -13.11 -6.14
C GLU A 92 18.14 -12.40 -6.17
N LYS A 93 18.18 -11.06 -6.14
CA LYS A 93 19.44 -10.30 -6.18
C LYS A 93 20.18 -10.35 -4.84
N ASN A 94 19.48 -10.68 -3.75
CA ASN A 94 20.07 -10.78 -2.41
C ASN A 94 20.56 -12.19 -2.04
N LYS A 95 20.36 -13.19 -2.92
CA LYS A 95 20.82 -14.58 -2.70
C LYS A 95 22.15 -14.90 -3.41
N SER A 96 22.83 -13.90 -3.96
CA SER A 96 24.06 -14.10 -4.73
C SER A 96 25.29 -13.40 -4.13
N LEU A 97 25.35 -13.15 -2.82
CA LEU A 97 26.59 -12.67 -2.16
C LEU A 97 26.67 -13.17 -0.71
N GLU A 98 26.43 -14.46 -0.47
CA GLU A 98 26.81 -15.09 0.81
C GLU A 98 27.08 -16.56 0.54
N SER A 99 28.22 -16.84 -0.09
CA SER A 99 28.75 -18.19 -0.12
C SER A 99 30.26 -18.14 -0.01
N LYS A 100 30.64 -18.24 1.28
CA LYS A 100 31.79 -18.95 1.81
C LYS A 100 33.10 -18.19 1.72
N GLU A 101 33.49 -17.59 2.85
CA GLU A 101 34.64 -18.04 3.66
C GLU A 101 34.35 -17.68 5.14
N PRO A 102 34.54 -18.61 6.09
CA PRO A 102 35.34 -18.25 7.23
C PRO A 102 36.44 -19.29 7.46
N VAL A 103 37.65 -18.73 7.43
CA VAL A 103 38.91 -19.21 7.97
C VAL A 103 38.76 -20.07 9.22
N GLU A 104 39.48 -21.19 9.22
CA GLU A 104 39.80 -21.93 10.42
C GLU A 104 40.75 -21.09 11.29
N GLU A 105 40.40 -20.82 12.55
CA GLU A 105 41.41 -20.79 13.61
C GLU A 105 40.78 -21.07 14.98
N ALA A 106 41.44 -21.96 15.71
CA ALA A 106 41.10 -22.47 17.01
C ALA A 106 41.14 -21.40 18.13
N GLY A 107 40.36 -21.60 19.20
CA GLY A 107 40.43 -20.73 20.37
C GLY A 107 39.45 -21.09 21.49
N GLU A 108 39.94 -21.90 22.40
CA GLU A 108 39.40 -22.46 23.64
C GLU A 108 38.58 -21.54 24.60
N THR A 109 37.57 -22.17 25.23
CA THR A 109 37.10 -22.04 26.65
C THR A 109 36.37 -20.81 27.24
N ALA A 110 35.20 -21.14 27.82
CA ALA A 110 34.75 -20.91 29.22
C ALA A 110 33.76 -19.77 29.61
N MET A 111 32.56 -20.24 30.01
CA MET A 111 31.80 -20.00 31.27
C MET A 111 31.02 -18.68 31.56
N ALA A 112 29.80 -18.92 32.08
CA ALA A 112 29.08 -18.19 33.16
C ALA A 112 28.57 -16.75 32.85
N ASP A 113 27.50 -16.18 33.42
CA ASP A 113 26.41 -16.57 34.32
C ASP A 113 25.35 -15.42 34.31
N ASN A 114 24.17 -15.67 34.86
CA ASN A 114 22.91 -14.90 34.97
C ASN A 114 22.89 -13.34 34.98
N LYS A 115 21.74 -12.70 34.59
CA LYS A 115 20.78 -11.98 35.50
C LYS A 115 19.57 -11.28 34.81
N LYS A 116 18.33 -11.71 35.18
CA LYS A 116 17.14 -10.91 35.64
C LYS A 116 16.49 -9.88 34.67
N VAL A 117 15.18 -9.93 34.36
CA VAL A 117 14.02 -9.36 35.11
C VAL A 117 12.72 -9.70 34.31
N ARG A 118 11.79 -10.55 34.80
CA ARG A 118 10.44 -10.27 35.40
C ARG A 118 9.60 -9.20 34.65
N ARG A 119 8.32 -9.36 34.26
CA ARG A 119 7.13 -9.98 34.90
C ARG A 119 5.93 -9.98 33.90
N ARG A 120 5.01 -10.95 34.00
CA ARG A 120 3.67 -10.94 33.35
C ARG A 120 2.56 -10.59 34.37
N LYS A 121 1.53 -9.92 33.82
CA LYS A 121 0.06 -9.94 34.07
C LYS A 121 -0.58 -9.54 35.41
N VAL A 122 -1.50 -8.57 35.27
CA VAL A 122 -2.94 -8.52 35.67
C VAL A 122 -3.30 -8.39 37.14
N VAL A 123 -4.06 -7.31 37.44
CA VAL A 123 -5.33 -7.19 38.19
C VAL A 123 -5.39 -5.72 38.64
N GLU A 124 -6.43 -4.93 38.38
CA GLU A 124 -7.73 -4.97 39.03
C GLU A 124 -8.67 -3.94 38.37
N SER A 125 -9.98 -4.21 38.41
CA SER A 125 -11.11 -3.46 37.86
C SER A 125 -11.83 -2.71 39.03
N PRO A 126 -13.11 -2.27 38.97
CA PRO A 126 -13.82 -1.22 38.21
C PRO A 126 -14.55 -0.22 39.20
N PRO A 127 -15.86 0.14 39.11
CA PRO A 127 -16.57 1.10 38.23
C PRO A 127 -17.38 2.24 38.96
N ALA A 128 -17.98 3.11 38.13
CA ALA A 128 -19.30 3.79 38.26
C ALA A 128 -19.54 4.95 39.27
N LYS A 129 -20.15 6.06 38.78
CA LYS A 129 -21.57 6.39 39.04
C LYS A 129 -22.04 7.70 38.37
N ILE A 130 -23.27 7.60 37.87
CA ILE A 130 -24.27 8.61 37.48
C ILE A 130 -24.49 9.63 38.60
N THR A 131 -24.81 10.91 38.30
CA THR A 131 -25.97 11.68 38.83
C THR A 131 -26.15 13.02 38.10
N LYS A 132 -27.43 13.35 37.97
CA LYS A 132 -28.18 14.40 37.30
C LYS A 132 -28.10 15.74 38.05
N ASN A 133 -28.20 16.87 37.34
CA ASN A 133 -28.86 18.08 37.86
C ASN A 133 -29.41 18.90 36.70
#